data_AF-A0A3R9R3V1-F1
#
_entry.id   AF-A0A3R9R3V1-F1
#
_cell.length_a   1.000
_cell.length_b   1.000
_cell.length_c   1.000
_cell.angle_alpha   90.00
_cell.angle_beta   90.00
_cell.angle_gamma   90.00
#
_symmetry.space_group_name_H-M   'P 1'
#
loop_
_entity.id
_entity.type
_entity.pdbx_description
1 polymer ?
#
loop_
_entity_poly.entity_id
_entity_poly.type
_entity_poly.pdbx_seq_one_letter_code
_entity_poly.pdbx_strand_id
1 'polypeptide(L)'
;MKYLVVEVRFSVYTSKEGKNVQNDTRRYLMGLRDPKVPEKVNEVLGYPVLHPISFSLIKEPVGKGAGYNIARGAVVFYLYGGRDAMLDRTIRELDSVLSSLKTKSHLKWRSYKIYTAEEVVEK
;
A
#
# COMPACT_ATOMS: atom_id res chain seq x y z
N MET A 1 13.88 -13.88 5.02
CA MET A 1 12.43 -13.57 5.09
C MET A 1 12.09 -12.63 3.93
N LYS A 2 10.92 -12.78 3.29
CA LYS A 2 10.51 -11.94 2.14
C LYS A 2 9.43 -10.95 2.53
N TYR A 3 9.49 -9.78 1.93
CA TYR A 3 8.55 -8.69 2.13
C TYR A 3 8.04 -8.19 0.77
N LEU A 4 6.77 -7.80 0.76
CA LEU A 4 6.19 -7.05 -0.34
C LEU A 4 5.95 -5.62 0.14
N VAL A 5 6.50 -4.66 -0.58
CA VAL A 5 6.38 -3.24 -0.27
C VAL A 5 5.53 -2.60 -1.34
N VAL A 6 4.44 -1.94 -0.95
CA VAL A 6 3.61 -1.19 -1.90
C VAL A 6 3.79 0.29 -1.62
N GLU A 7 4.32 0.99 -2.62
CA GLU A 7 4.43 2.45 -2.61
C GLU A 7 3.31 3.04 -3.46
N VAL A 8 2.51 3.92 -2.87
CA VAL A 8 1.46 4.69 -3.55
C VAL A 8 1.89 6.13 -3.64
N ARG A 9 1.71 6.75 -4.81
CA ARG A 9 1.86 8.20 -5.01
C ARG A 9 0.49 8.83 -5.18
N PHE A 10 0.26 9.91 -4.47
CA PHE A 10 -0.98 10.67 -4.56
C PHE A 10 -0.88 11.77 -5.62
N SER A 11 -2.00 12.06 -6.27
CA SER A 11 -2.22 13.30 -7.02
C SER A 11 -2.35 14.48 -6.04
N VAL A 12 -2.36 15.71 -6.56
CA VAL A 12 -2.58 16.90 -5.72
C VAL A 12 -3.95 16.83 -5.03
N TYR A 13 -3.98 17.09 -3.73
CA TYR A 13 -5.20 17.20 -2.92
C TYR A 13 -5.02 18.28 -1.87
N THR A 14 -6.12 18.76 -1.27
CA THR A 14 -6.08 19.83 -0.26
C THR A 14 -5.95 19.28 1.16
N SER A 15 -5.48 20.06 2.13
CA SER A 15 -5.41 19.64 3.54
C SER A 15 -6.76 19.18 4.12
N LYS A 16 -7.88 19.75 3.65
CA LYS A 16 -9.25 19.38 4.06
C LYS A 16 -9.63 17.99 3.57
N GLU A 17 -9.27 17.64 2.34
CA GLU A 17 -9.49 16.31 1.75
C GLU A 17 -8.42 15.30 2.19
N GLY A 18 -7.23 15.78 2.55
CA GLY A 18 -6.04 14.98 2.74
C GLY A 18 -6.11 13.98 3.87
N LYS A 19 -6.83 14.32 4.95
CA LYS A 19 -7.08 13.38 6.05
C LYS A 19 -7.83 12.13 5.58
N ASN A 20 -8.77 12.28 4.64
CA ASN A 20 -9.54 11.16 4.10
C ASN A 20 -8.70 10.35 3.11
N VAL A 21 -7.94 11.01 2.22
CA VAL A 21 -7.02 10.35 1.27
C VAL A 21 -6.05 9.42 2.01
N GLN A 22 -5.37 9.95 3.03
CA GLN A 22 -4.36 9.22 3.80
C GLN A 22 -4.97 8.09 4.63
N ASN A 23 -6.05 8.37 5.37
CA ASN A 23 -6.69 7.36 6.21
C ASN A 23 -7.37 6.26 5.41
N ASP A 24 -8.02 6.59 4.29
CA ASP A 24 -8.68 5.58 3.46
C ASP A 24 -7.64 4.71 2.77
N THR A 25 -6.57 5.29 2.24
CA THR A 25 -5.43 4.52 1.71
C THR A 25 -4.89 3.55 2.75
N ARG A 26 -4.64 4.02 3.99
CA ARG A 26 -4.21 3.16 5.11
C ARG A 26 -5.22 2.05 5.36
N ARG A 27 -6.51 2.38 5.43
CA ARG A 27 -7.55 1.39 5.75
C ARG A 27 -7.66 0.29 4.70
N TYR A 28 -7.58 0.62 3.42
CA TYR A 28 -7.58 -0.37 2.36
C TYR A 28 -6.34 -1.27 2.40
N LEU A 29 -5.16 -0.67 2.46
CA LEU A 29 -3.88 -1.39 2.42
C LEU A 29 -3.64 -2.24 3.66
N MET A 30 -4.13 -1.82 4.83
CA MET A 30 -3.96 -2.54 6.11
C MET A 30 -5.09 -3.53 6.42
N GLY A 31 -6.06 -3.73 5.52
CA GLY A 31 -7.19 -4.65 5.77
C GLY A 31 -8.28 -4.14 6.72
N LEU A 32 -8.35 -2.82 6.93
CA LEU A 32 -9.31 -2.17 7.84
C LEU A 32 -10.60 -1.68 7.15
N ARG A 33 -10.70 -1.76 5.80
CA ARG A 33 -11.89 -1.33 5.02
C ARG A 33 -11.99 -2.08 3.69
N ASP A 34 -13.22 -2.36 3.26
CA ASP A 34 -13.50 -3.13 2.03
C ASP A 34 -13.36 -2.35 0.71
N PRO A 35 -12.55 -2.84 -0.26
CA PRO A 35 -11.91 -4.16 -0.25
C PRO A 35 -10.66 -4.16 0.62
N LYS A 36 -10.61 -5.10 1.57
CA LYS A 36 -9.46 -5.32 2.42
C LYS A 36 -8.38 -5.99 1.59
N VAL A 37 -7.31 -5.25 1.27
CA VAL A 37 -6.32 -5.70 0.28
C VAL A 37 -5.68 -7.04 0.65
N PRO A 38 -5.15 -7.25 1.87
CA PRO A 38 -4.55 -8.53 2.25
C PRO A 38 -5.54 -9.69 2.15
N GLU A 39 -6.75 -9.52 2.69
CA GLU A 39 -7.79 -10.53 2.76
C GLU A 39 -8.25 -10.93 1.36
N LYS A 40 -8.47 -9.97 0.47
CA LYS A 40 -8.88 -10.26 -0.91
C LYS A 40 -7.82 -11.05 -1.67
N VAL A 41 -6.54 -10.74 -1.49
CA VAL A 41 -5.44 -11.52 -2.10
C VAL A 41 -5.35 -12.91 -1.47
N ASN A 42 -5.47 -13.02 -0.15
CA ASN A 42 -5.42 -14.28 0.57
C ASN A 42 -6.59 -15.21 0.19
N GLU A 43 -7.79 -14.67 0.01
CA GLU A 43 -8.99 -15.40 -0.45
C GLU A 43 -8.79 -16.01 -1.83
N VAL A 44 -8.27 -15.25 -2.80
CA VAL A 44 -8.01 -15.74 -4.17
C VAL A 44 -6.94 -16.83 -4.20
N LEU A 45 -5.96 -16.75 -3.31
CA LEU A 45 -4.87 -17.72 -3.24
C LEU A 45 -5.20 -18.94 -2.37
N GLY A 46 -6.22 -18.83 -1.50
CA GLY A 46 -6.70 -19.90 -0.63
C GLY A 46 -5.89 -20.09 0.65
N TYR A 47 -4.99 -19.15 1.00
CA TYR A 47 -4.17 -19.20 2.21
C TYR A 47 -3.60 -17.80 2.55
N PRO A 48 -3.20 -17.54 3.81
CA PRO A 48 -2.74 -16.22 4.23
C PRO A 48 -1.31 -15.95 3.74
N VAL A 49 -1.16 -15.28 2.60
CA VAL A 49 0.14 -14.89 2.02
C VAL A 49 0.61 -13.50 2.41
N LEU A 50 -0.32 -12.57 2.61
CA LEU A 50 -0.04 -11.17 2.86
C LEU A 50 -0.46 -10.83 4.29
N HIS A 51 0.53 -10.44 5.09
CA HIS A 51 0.29 -9.96 6.46
C HIS A 51 0.75 -8.50 6.57
N PRO A 52 -0.16 -7.54 6.79
CA PRO A 52 0.23 -6.14 6.94
C PRO A 52 1.07 -5.94 8.21
N ILE A 53 2.26 -5.35 8.05
CA ILE A 53 3.19 -5.07 9.16
C ILE A 53 3.12 -3.61 9.56
N SER A 54 3.33 -2.71 8.60
CA SER A 54 3.47 -1.29 8.87
C SER A 54 2.98 -0.45 7.70
N PHE A 55 2.54 0.77 8.04
CA PHE A 55 2.12 1.78 7.08
C PHE A 55 2.80 3.09 7.43
N SER A 56 3.31 3.79 6.42
CA SER A 56 3.99 5.07 6.58
C SER A 56 3.56 6.04 5.48
N LEU A 57 3.51 7.34 5.82
CA LEU A 57 3.24 8.40 4.86
C LEU A 57 4.56 8.95 4.31
N ILE A 58 4.62 9.11 2.99
CA ILE A 58 5.72 9.84 2.34
C ILE A 58 5.36 11.31 2.37
N LYS A 59 6.05 12.09 3.21
CA LYS A 59 5.93 13.55 3.25
C LYS A 59 7.15 14.17 2.60
N GLU A 60 6.95 15.26 1.87
CA GLU A 60 8.05 16.12 1.47
C GLU A 60 8.15 17.31 2.42
N PRO A 61 9.37 17.77 2.73
CA PRO A 61 9.56 18.99 3.48
C PRO A 61 9.04 20.16 2.64
N VAL A 62 7.90 20.73 3.04
CA VAL A 62 7.40 21.99 2.49
C VAL A 62 7.54 23.07 3.56
N GLY A 63 7.82 24.30 3.12
CA GLY A 63 7.86 25.45 4.02
C GLY A 63 6.55 25.59 4.82
N LYS A 64 6.62 26.18 6.02
CA LYS A 64 5.43 26.42 6.87
C LYS A 64 4.37 27.19 6.05
N GLY A 65 3.20 26.58 5.85
CA GLY A 65 2.12 27.14 5.02
C GLY A 65 1.04 26.13 4.63
N ALA A 66 0.14 26.53 3.72
CA ALA A 66 -0.93 25.70 3.17
C ALA A 66 -0.34 24.49 2.41
N GLY A 67 -0.22 23.36 3.09
CA GLY A 67 0.35 22.13 2.53
C GLY A 67 1.32 21.38 3.43
N TYR A 68 1.71 21.96 4.58
CA TYR A 68 2.67 21.38 5.54
C TYR A 68 2.34 19.96 6.03
N ASN A 69 1.07 19.53 5.95
CA ASN A 69 0.62 18.21 6.38
C ASN A 69 0.17 17.28 5.23
N ILE A 70 0.43 17.64 3.98
CA ILE A 70 0.04 16.84 2.82
C ILE A 70 1.13 15.78 2.57
N ALA A 71 0.74 14.51 2.63
CA ALA A 71 1.58 13.42 2.18
C ALA A 71 1.58 13.35 0.64
N ARG A 72 2.74 13.18 0.02
CA ARG A 72 2.86 12.90 -1.42
C ARG A 72 2.58 11.45 -1.78
N GLY A 73 2.57 10.57 -0.78
CA GLY A 73 2.34 9.16 -0.97
C GLY A 73 2.24 8.40 0.33
N ALA A 74 2.20 7.10 0.21
CA ALA A 74 2.24 6.17 1.33
C ALA A 74 3.03 4.92 0.95
N VAL A 75 3.55 4.24 1.96
CA VAL A 75 4.17 2.93 1.83
C VAL A 75 3.51 1.98 2.82
N VAL A 76 3.23 0.76 2.39
CA VAL A 76 2.84 -0.35 3.26
C VAL A 76 3.83 -1.49 3.09
N PHE A 77 4.18 -2.13 4.21
CA PHE A 77 5.00 -3.32 4.24
C PHE A 77 4.12 -4.52 4.58
N TYR A 78 4.22 -5.56 3.76
CA TYR A 78 3.63 -6.86 4.01
C TYR A 78 4.73 -7.89 4.27
N LEU A 79 4.53 -8.71 5.31
CA LEU A 79 5.28 -9.96 5.45
C LEU A 79 4.69 -10.95 4.44
N TYR A 80 5.57 -11.52 3.60
CA TYR A 80 5.17 -12.55 2.66
C TYR A 80 5.31 -13.94 3.29
N GLY A 81 4.17 -14.60 3.53
CA GLY A 81 4.09 -15.95 4.10
C GLY A 81 4.01 -17.08 3.07
N GLY A 82 4.06 -16.75 1.77
CA GLY A 82 3.93 -17.74 0.69
C GLY A 82 5.23 -18.44 0.32
N ARG A 83 5.11 -19.51 -0.47
CA ARG A 83 6.26 -20.20 -1.09
C ARG A 83 6.79 -19.38 -2.26
N ASP A 84 8.08 -19.46 -2.54
CA ASP A 84 8.72 -18.73 -3.64
C ASP A 84 8.05 -18.91 -5.00
N ALA A 85 7.63 -20.13 -5.34
CA ALA A 85 6.93 -20.42 -6.59
C ALA A 85 5.57 -19.71 -6.73
N MET A 86 5.01 -19.17 -5.63
CA MET A 86 3.75 -18.45 -5.60
C MET A 86 3.93 -16.93 -5.65
N LEU A 87 5.16 -16.42 -5.56
CA LEU A 87 5.43 -14.99 -5.43
C LEU A 87 4.88 -14.19 -6.61
N ASP A 88 5.16 -14.63 -7.83
CA ASP A 88 4.66 -13.97 -9.06
C ASP A 88 3.14 -13.96 -9.12
N ARG A 89 2.50 -15.06 -8.69
CA ARG A 89 1.04 -15.14 -8.61
C ARG A 89 0.51 -14.17 -7.56
N THR A 90 1.12 -14.10 -6.37
CA THR A 90 0.74 -13.13 -5.33
C THR A 90 0.89 -11.69 -5.80
N ILE A 91 1.96 -11.36 -6.52
CA ILE A 91 2.18 -10.02 -7.08
C ILE A 91 1.08 -9.68 -8.09
N ARG A 92 0.69 -10.62 -8.96
CA ARG A 92 -0.41 -10.41 -9.93
C ARG A 92 -1.76 -10.16 -9.26
N GLU A 93 -2.10 -10.94 -8.23
CA GLU A 93 -3.36 -10.73 -7.50
C GLU A 93 -3.34 -9.41 -6.72
N LEU A 94 -2.21 -9.07 -6.09
CA LEU A 94 -2.03 -7.79 -5.43
C LEU A 94 -2.16 -6.63 -6.42
N ASP A 95 -1.52 -6.72 -7.59
CA ASP A 95 -1.62 -5.73 -8.66
C ASP A 95 -3.06 -5.52 -9.14
N SER A 96 -3.80 -6.60 -9.35
CA SER A 96 -5.23 -6.56 -9.72
C SER A 96 -6.07 -5.79 -8.70
N VAL A 97 -5.89 -6.09 -7.40
CA VAL A 97 -6.61 -5.39 -6.32
C VAL A 97 -6.21 -3.92 -6.25
N LEU A 98 -4.92 -3.60 -6.32
CA LEU A 98 -4.41 -2.22 -6.28
C LEU A 98 -4.87 -1.40 -7.49
N SER A 99 -4.89 -1.99 -8.68
CA SER A 99 -5.45 -1.38 -9.89
C SER A 99 -6.91 -0.98 -9.69
N SER A 100 -7.72 -1.84 -9.06
CA SER A 100 -9.12 -1.52 -8.74
C SER A 100 -9.28 -0.39 -7.72
N LEU A 101 -8.33 -0.22 -6.80
CA LEU A 101 -8.33 0.90 -5.85
C LEU A 101 -7.88 2.20 -6.51
N LYS A 102 -6.91 2.15 -7.42
CA LYS A 102 -6.40 3.32 -8.13
C LYS A 102 -7.50 4.07 -8.89
N THR A 103 -8.53 3.37 -9.38
CA THR A 103 -9.67 3.99 -10.07
C THR A 103 -10.62 4.75 -9.13
N LYS A 104 -10.50 4.58 -7.81
CA LYS A 104 -11.34 5.28 -6.82
C LYS A 104 -10.88 6.72 -6.64
N SER A 105 -11.66 7.65 -7.18
CA SER A 105 -11.34 9.10 -7.19
C SER A 105 -11.05 9.71 -5.81
N HIS A 106 -11.71 9.23 -4.75
CA HIS A 106 -11.51 9.73 -3.38
C HIS A 106 -10.14 9.34 -2.80
N LEU A 107 -9.48 8.32 -3.34
CA LEU A 107 -8.14 7.91 -2.92
C LEU A 107 -7.05 8.78 -3.54
N LYS A 108 -7.33 9.47 -4.64
CA LYS A 108 -6.37 10.34 -5.34
C LYS A 108 -5.05 9.61 -5.67
N TRP A 109 -5.07 8.30 -5.93
CA TRP A 109 -3.87 7.56 -6.32
C TRP A 109 -3.47 7.93 -7.76
N ARG A 110 -2.27 8.49 -7.92
CA ARG A 110 -1.67 8.77 -9.23
C ARG A 110 -1.03 7.51 -9.80
N SER A 111 -0.27 6.80 -8.97
CA SER A 111 0.44 5.57 -9.33
C SER A 111 0.70 4.73 -8.10
N TYR A 112 1.01 3.46 -8.30
CA TYR A 112 1.61 2.62 -7.27
C TYR A 112 2.74 1.77 -7.87
N LYS A 113 3.61 1.25 -7.00
CA LYS A 113 4.67 0.29 -7.34
C LYS A 113 4.69 -0.81 -6.29
N ILE A 114 4.99 -2.02 -6.72
CA ILE A 114 5.19 -3.19 -5.84
C ILE A 114 6.67 -3.54 -5.90
N TYR A 115 7.31 -3.64 -4.74
CA TYR A 115 8.69 -4.08 -4.61
C TYR A 115 8.74 -5.37 -3.81
N THR A 116 9.67 -6.24 -4.17
CA THR A 116 10.10 -7.36 -3.35
C THR A 116 11.32 -6.93 -2.55
N ALA A 117 11.34 -7.26 -1.27
CA ALA A 117 12.48 -7.01 -0.39
C ALA A 117 12.79 -8.27 0.43
N GLU A 118 14.05 -8.43 0.79
CA GLU A 118 14.54 -9.57 1.57
C GLU A 118 15.38 -9.06 2.74
N GLU A 119 15.31 -9.75 3.86
CA GLU A 119 16.16 -9.47 5.02
C GLU A 119 17.62 -9.78 4.70
N VAL A 120 18.49 -8.79 4.90
CA VAL A 120 19.94 -8.95 4.82
C VAL A 120 20.46 -9.09 6.24
N VAL A 121 20.90 -10.29 6.61
CA VAL A 121 21.55 -10.53 7.91
C VAL A 121 23.03 -10.20 7.77
N GLU A 122 23.48 -9.13 8.43
CA GLU A 122 24.91 -8.89 8.62
C GLU A 122 25.50 -10.06 9.43
N LYS A 123 26.54 -10.69 8.88
CA LYS A 123 27.26 -11.81 9.50
C LYS A 123 28.38 -11.33 10.39
#